data_AF-A0A257NCE8-F1
#
_entry.id   AF-A0A257NCE8-F1
#
_cell.length_a   1.000
_cell.length_b   1.000
_cell.length_c   1.000
_cell.angle_alpha   90.00
_cell.angle_beta   90.00
_cell.angle_gamma   90.00
#
_symmetry.space_group_name_H-M   'P 1'
#
loop_
_entity.id
_entity.type
_entity.pdbx_description
1 polymer ?
#
loop_
_entity_poly.entity_id
_entity_poly.type
_entity_poly.pdbx_seq_one_letter_code
_entity_poly.pdbx_strand_id
1 'polypeptide(L)'
;MCAPEVLLNLCESALDKDGNAVAIQRQPLLQQNTDMASTGLRVLGLAVRTLPTSEFSWDEDLFPHIKELTFVGLVGLMDPPRVEVREAIKLCHRAGIAVKMITGDQKLTAA
;
A
#
# COMPACT_ATOMS: atom_id res chain seq x y z
N MET A 1 -0.21 4.15 7.81
CA MET A 1 -0.38 3.41 6.54
C MET A 1 0.54 2.21 6.61
N CYS A 2 -0.03 1.00 6.67
CA CYS A 2 0.76 -0.21 6.86
C CYS A 2 1.36 -0.62 5.51
N ALA A 3 2.66 -0.95 5.48
CA ALA A 3 3.27 -1.56 4.32
C ALA A 3 2.49 -2.86 3.98
N PRO A 4 2.07 -3.08 2.72
CA PRO A 4 1.28 -4.25 2.36
C PRO A 4 1.91 -5.58 2.82
N GLU A 5 3.24 -5.65 2.84
CA GLU A 5 4.02 -6.78 3.39
C GLU A 5 3.70 -7.10 4.86
N VAL A 6 3.64 -6.06 5.71
CA VAL A 6 3.34 -6.23 7.15
C VAL A 6 1.90 -6.67 7.32
N LEU A 7 0.98 -6.10 6.56
CA LEU A 7 -0.44 -6.45 6.62
C LEU A 7 -0.68 -7.92 6.21
N LEU A 8 0.01 -8.42 5.19
CA LEU A 8 -0.12 -9.80 4.71
C LEU A 8 0.31 -10.83 5.77
N ASN A 9 1.18 -10.46 6.71
CA ASN A 9 1.56 -11.32 7.83
C ASN A 9 0.47 -11.39 8.92
N LEU A 10 -0.43 -10.42 8.97
CA LEU A 10 -1.56 -10.37 9.91
C LEU A 10 -2.82 -11.03 9.34
N CYS A 11 -2.80 -11.44 8.07
CA CYS A 11 -3.93 -12.05 7.38
C CYS A 11 -3.84 -13.58 7.38
N GLU A 12 -4.97 -14.25 7.63
CA GLU A 12 -5.12 -15.71 7.49
C GLU A 12 -5.86 -16.11 6.21
N SER A 13 -6.71 -15.21 5.70
CA SER A 13 -7.52 -15.43 4.50
C SER A 13 -7.44 -14.22 3.57
N ALA A 14 -7.95 -14.38 2.35
CA ALA A 14 -8.18 -13.30 1.40
C ALA A 14 -9.60 -13.41 0.83
N LEU A 15 -10.19 -12.31 0.40
CA LEU A 15 -11.44 -12.33 -0.37
C LEU A 15 -11.16 -12.74 -1.81
N ASP A 16 -11.97 -13.67 -2.33
CA ASP A 16 -12.03 -13.95 -3.75
C ASP A 16 -12.89 -12.90 -4.49
N LYS A 17 -12.95 -13.04 -5.82
CA LYS A 17 -13.76 -12.19 -6.71
C LYS A 17 -15.26 -12.21 -6.41
N ASP A 18 -15.74 -13.25 -5.73
CA ASP A 18 -17.15 -13.47 -5.41
C ASP A 18 -17.45 -13.02 -3.96
N GLY A 19 -16.45 -12.52 -3.23
CA GLY A 19 -16.58 -12.05 -1.84
C GLY A 19 -16.43 -13.13 -0.78
N ASN A 20 -15.98 -14.34 -1.12
CA ASN A 20 -15.78 -15.42 -0.16
C ASN A 20 -14.36 -15.39 0.41
N ALA A 21 -14.22 -15.74 1.68
CA ALA A 21 -12.91 -15.92 2.30
C ALA A 21 -12.26 -17.23 1.82
N VAL A 22 -11.09 -17.11 1.20
CA VAL A 22 -10.25 -18.21 0.73
C VAL A 22 -8.87 -18.16 1.38
N ALA A 23 -8.12 -19.26 1.30
CA ALA A 23 -6.75 -19.31 1.81
C ALA A 23 -5.87 -18.25 1.12
N ILE A 24 -5.14 -17.45 1.90
CA ILE A 24 -4.33 -16.36 1.35
C ILE A 24 -3.10 -16.89 0.60
N GLN A 25 -2.91 -16.41 -0.62
CA GLN A 25 -1.71 -16.63 -1.42
C GLN A 25 -0.80 -15.39 -1.36
N ARG A 26 0.17 -15.39 -0.44
CA ARG A 26 0.99 -14.21 -0.16
C ARG A 26 1.93 -13.82 -1.31
N GLN A 27 2.56 -14.80 -1.95
CA GLN A 27 3.57 -14.55 -2.99
C GLN A 27 3.00 -13.76 -4.19
N PRO A 28 1.85 -14.14 -4.79
CA PRO A 28 1.23 -13.33 -5.84
C PRO A 28 0.90 -11.88 -5.40
N LEU A 29 0.41 -11.69 -4.18
CA LEU A 29 0.06 -10.36 -3.66
C LEU A 29 1.29 -9.48 -3.44
N LEU A 30 2.40 -10.05 -2.96
CA LEU A 30 3.68 -9.34 -2.85
C LEU A 30 4.25 -8.93 -4.21
N GLN A 31 4.11 -9.81 -5.22
CA GLN A 31 4.51 -9.47 -6.58
C GLN A 31 3.67 -8.32 -7.13
N GLN A 32 2.33 -8.38 -6.98
CA GLN A 32 1.44 -7.30 -7.40
C GLN A 32 1.75 -5.97 -6.70
N ASN A 33 2.07 -6.01 -5.40
CA ASN A 33 2.52 -4.83 -4.66
C ASN A 33 3.79 -4.23 -5.28
N THR A 34 4.77 -5.08 -5.59
CA THR A 34 6.04 -4.66 -6.23
C THR A 34 5.78 -4.06 -7.61
N ASP A 35 4.94 -4.70 -8.42
CA ASP A 35 4.61 -4.23 -9.77
C ASP A 35 3.93 -2.86 -9.72
N MET A 36 2.94 -2.68 -8.84
CA MET A 36 2.28 -1.38 -8.64
C MET A 36 3.26 -0.31 -8.16
N ALA A 37 4.10 -0.61 -7.17
CA ALA A 37 5.10 0.33 -6.67
C ALA A 37 6.13 0.73 -7.75
N SER A 38 6.54 -0.22 -8.61
CA SER A 38 7.47 0.03 -9.72
C SER A 38 6.93 1.03 -10.75
N THR A 39 5.62 1.21 -10.82
CA THR A 39 4.96 2.20 -11.69
C THR A 39 4.82 3.59 -11.04
N GLY A 40 5.44 3.81 -9.88
CA GLY A 40 5.39 5.09 -9.17
C GLY A 40 4.14 5.27 -8.29
N LEU A 41 3.38 4.22 -8.03
CA LEU A 41 2.18 4.29 -7.20
C LEU A 41 2.53 4.09 -5.72
N ARG A 42 1.93 4.90 -4.85
CA ARG A 42 1.87 4.60 -3.41
C ARG A 42 0.83 3.50 -3.19
N VAL A 43 1.29 2.29 -2.85
CA VAL A 43 0.41 1.13 -2.67
C VAL A 43 -0.06 1.02 -1.22
N LEU A 44 -1.36 0.80 -1.02
CA LEU A 44 -1.98 0.52 0.26
C LEU A 44 -2.59 -0.89 0.25
N GLY A 45 -2.37 -1.65 1.33
CA GLY A 45 -3.06 -2.91 1.57
C GLY A 45 -4.32 -2.69 2.39
N LEU A 46 -5.38 -3.41 2.05
CA LEU A 46 -6.64 -3.42 2.78
C LEU A 46 -6.92 -4.82 3.32
N ALA A 47 -7.30 -4.90 4.58
CA ALA A 47 -7.75 -6.13 5.21
C ALA A 47 -8.85 -5.79 6.23
N VAL A 48 -9.74 -6.75 6.46
CA VAL A 48 -10.89 -6.61 7.36
C VAL A 48 -10.99 -7.80 8.28
N ARG A 49 -11.61 -7.59 9.44
CA ARG A 49 -12.04 -8.64 10.33
C ARG A 49 -13.39 -8.25 10.91
N THR A 50 -14.32 -9.19 10.88
CA THR A 50 -15.62 -9.03 11.54
C THR A 50 -15.53 -9.66 12.92
N LEU A 51 -15.73 -8.84 13.95
CA LEU A 51 -15.79 -9.30 15.34
C LEU A 51 -17.25 -9.46 15.77
N PRO A 52 -17.63 -10.60 16.37
CA PRO A 52 -18.91 -10.71 17.06
C PRO A 52 -19.01 -9.68 18.19
N THR A 53 -20.20 -9.15 18.44
CA THR A 53 -20.44 -8.19 19.54
C THR A 53 -20.19 -8.78 20.92
N SER A 54 -20.09 -10.11 21.04
CA SER A 54 -19.69 -10.80 22.27
C SER A 54 -18.18 -10.82 22.51
N GLU A 55 -17.37 -10.52 21.49
CA GLU A 55 -15.91 -10.64 21.52
C GLU A 55 -15.19 -9.31 21.72
N PHE A 56 -15.90 -8.18 21.81
CA PHE A 56 -15.29 -6.88 22.11
C PHE A 56 -16.25 -5.95 22.84
N SER A 57 -15.71 -5.02 23.64
CA SER A 57 -16.45 -3.90 24.23
C SER A 57 -16.16 -2.59 23.48
N TRP A 58 -17.13 -1.68 23.41
CA TRP A 58 -16.98 -0.38 22.74
C TRP A 58 -15.91 0.52 23.37
N ASP A 59 -15.60 0.29 24.65
CA ASP A 59 -14.60 1.04 25.41
C ASP A 59 -13.22 0.34 25.45
N GLU A 60 -13.07 -0.76 24.72
CA GLU A 60 -11.84 -1.57 24.70
C GLU A 60 -10.85 -1.11 23.61
N ASP A 61 -9.57 -1.37 23.86
CA ASP A 61 -8.54 -1.22 22.84
C ASP A 61 -8.71 -2.29 21.74
N LEU A 62 -8.90 -1.86 20.49
CA LEU A 62 -9.05 -2.77 19.36
C LEU A 62 -7.73 -3.30 18.79
N PHE A 63 -6.58 -2.75 19.20
CA PHE A 63 -5.26 -3.20 18.70
C PHE A 63 -5.01 -4.71 18.84
N PRO A 64 -5.35 -5.38 19.96
CA PRO A 64 -5.20 -6.84 20.10
C PRO A 64 -6.00 -7.66 19.08
N HIS A 65 -7.03 -7.08 18.47
CA HIS A 65 -7.84 -7.74 17.44
C HIS A 65 -7.28 -7.58 16.03
N ILE A 66 -6.17 -6.84 15.84
CA ILE A 66 -5.48 -6.69 14.54
C ILE A 66 -4.62 -7.93 14.25
N LYS A 67 -5.30 -9.06 14.07
CA LYS A 67 -4.74 -10.38 13.72
C LYS A 67 -5.83 -11.21 13.03
N GLU A 68 -5.45 -12.32 12.40
CA GLU A 68 -6.39 -13.23 11.73
C GLU A 68 -7.31 -12.49 10.73
N LEU A 69 -6.73 -11.51 10.03
CA LEU A 69 -7.46 -10.64 9.12
C LEU A 69 -7.77 -11.38 7.81
N THR A 70 -8.80 -10.90 7.11
CA THR A 70 -9.09 -11.26 5.72
C THR A 70 -8.58 -10.15 4.81
N PHE A 71 -7.59 -10.46 3.99
CA PHE A 71 -7.06 -9.54 3.00
C PHE A 71 -8.11 -9.23 1.92
N VAL A 72 -8.33 -7.96 1.62
CA VAL A 72 -9.33 -7.51 0.64
C VAL A 72 -8.68 -7.17 -0.68
N GLY A 73 -7.55 -6.44 -0.66
CA GLY A 73 -6.92 -6.00 -1.89
C GLY A 73 -5.82 -4.96 -1.71
N LEU A 74 -5.23 -4.61 -2.84
CA LEU A 74 -4.25 -3.51 -2.97
C LEU A 74 -4.90 -2.32 -3.67
N VAL A 75 -4.56 -1.11 -3.22
CA VAL A 75 -4.98 0.14 -3.85
C VAL A 75 -3.73 0.94 -4.20
N GLY A 76 -3.61 1.31 -5.48
CA GLY A 76 -2.54 2.16 -5.97
C GLY A 76 -2.98 3.61 -6.01
N LEU A 77 -2.28 4.47 -5.28
CA LEU A 77 -2.49 5.91 -5.28
C LEU A 77 -1.39 6.55 -6.11
N MET A 78 -1.77 7.19 -7.22
CA MET A 78 -0.86 8.05 -7.96
C MET A 78 -0.73 9.36 -7.20
N ASP A 79 0.49 9.73 -6.81
CA ASP A 79 0.79 11.05 -6.25
C ASP A 79 1.22 11.96 -7.42
N PRO A 80 0.31 12.73 -8.03
CA PRO A 80 0.64 13.47 -9.23
C PRO A 80 1.71 14.52 -8.90
N PRO A 81 2.85 14.56 -9.62
CA PRO A 81 3.81 15.63 -9.43
C PRO A 81 3.13 16.97 -9.72
N ARG A 82 3.39 17.97 -8.86
CA ARG A 82 2.88 19.33 -9.07
C ARG A 82 3.23 19.79 -10.48
N VAL A 83 2.25 20.30 -11.22
CA VAL A 83 2.39 20.72 -12.64
C VAL A 83 3.57 21.67 -12.85
N GLU A 84 3.83 22.55 -11.88
CA GLU A 84 4.93 23.52 -11.86
C GLU A 84 6.33 22.87 -11.91
N VAL A 85 6.48 21.67 -11.32
CA VAL A 85 7.77 20.97 -11.19
C VAL A 85 8.31 20.60 -12.57
N ARG A 86 7.44 20.26 -13.52
CA ARG A 86 7.86 19.91 -14.89
C ARG A 86 8.54 21.10 -15.58
N GLU A 87 7.97 22.29 -15.45
CA GLU A 87 8.53 23.49 -16.08
C GLU A 87 9.79 23.98 -15.36
N ALA A 88 9.83 23.86 -14.03
CA ALA A 88 11.02 24.17 -13.23
C ALA A 88 12.22 23.26 -13.60
N ILE A 89 12.02 21.95 -13.71
CA ILE A 89 13.07 21.00 -14.10
C ILE A 89 13.60 21.30 -15.50
N LYS A 90 12.70 21.59 -16.47
CA LYS A 90 13.12 21.98 -17.83
C LYS A 90 13.97 23.25 -17.83
N LEU A 91 13.62 24.24 -17.02
CA LEU A 91 14.39 25.48 -16.90
C LEU A 91 15.78 25.20 -16.31
N CYS A 92 15.86 24.40 -15.25
CA CYS A 92 17.14 24.00 -14.64
C CYS A 92 18.04 23.28 -15.65
N HIS A 93 17.50 22.32 -16.41
CA HIS A 93 18.27 21.62 -17.45
C HIS A 93 18.76 22.56 -18.56
N ARG A 94 17.92 23.50 -19.01
CA ARG A 94 18.35 24.53 -19.99
C ARG A 94 19.46 25.44 -19.46
N ALA A 95 19.49 25.68 -18.15
CA ALA A 95 20.53 26.45 -17.48
C ALA A 95 21.80 25.64 -17.16
N GLY A 96 21.86 24.36 -17.54
CA GLY A 96 22.99 23.48 -17.21
C GLY A 96 23.04 23.05 -15.74
N ILE A 97 21.96 23.23 -14.98
CA ILE A 97 21.87 22.86 -13.57
C ILE A 97 21.47 21.39 -13.46
N ALA A 98 22.27 20.61 -12.74
CA ALA A 98 21.96 19.21 -12.45
C ALA A 98 20.83 19.10 -11.41
N VAL A 99 19.77 18.37 -11.74
CA VAL A 99 18.66 18.06 -10.83
C VAL A 99 18.82 16.65 -10.28
N LYS A 100 18.63 16.47 -8.97
CA LYS A 100 18.66 15.18 -8.28
C LYS A 100 17.42 15.03 -7.42
N MET A 101 16.79 13.86 -7.46
CA MET A 101 15.70 13.50 -6.55
C MET A 101 16.30 12.93 -5.26
N ILE A 102 15.89 13.46 -4.11
CA ILE A 102 16.20 12.91 -2.78
C ILE A 102 14.85 12.57 -2.14
N THR A 103 14.54 11.27 -2.03
CA THR A 103 13.31 10.78 -1.39
C THR A 103 13.63 9.64 -0.43
N GLY A 104 12.87 9.57 0.66
CA GLY A 104 12.88 8.45 1.61
C GLY A 104 11.89 7.34 1.26
N ASP A 105 11.20 7.46 0.12
CA ASP A 105 10.33 6.41 -0.40
C ASP A 105 11.13 5.16 -0.82
N GLN A 106 10.43 4.03 -0.95
CA GLN A 106 11.06 2.79 -1.39
C GLN A 106 11.75 2.97 -2.75
N LYS A 107 12.90 2.31 -2.95
CA LYS A 107 13.75 2.45 -4.16
C LYS A 107 13.00 2.27 -5.49
N LEU A 108 11.86 1.56 -5.50
CA LEU A 108 11.04 1.29 -6.69
C LEU A 108 10.24 2.50 -7.17
N THR A 109 9.93 3.46 -6.29
CA THR A 109 9.15 4.67 -6.61
C THR A 109 10.02 5.87 -6.98
N ALA A 110 11.35 5.78 -6.83
CA ALA A 110 12.28 6.88 -7.02
C ALA A 110 13.09 6.68 -8.32
N ALA A 111 12.70 7.37 -9.39
CA ALA A 111 13.44 7.47 -10.65
C ALA A 111 13.71 8.93 -11.01
#